data_AF-A0A3D3LZQ1-F1
#
_entry.id   AF-A0A3D3LZQ1-F1
#
_cell.length_a   1.000
_cell.length_b   1.000
_cell.length_c   1.000
_cell.angle_alpha   90.00
_cell.angle_beta   90.00
_cell.angle_gamma   90.00
#
_symmetry.space_group_name_H-M   'P 1'
#
loop_
_entity.id
_entity.type
_entity.pdbx_description
1 polymer ?
#
loop_
_entity_poly.entity_id
_entity_poly.type
_entity_poly.pdbx_seq_one_letter_code
_entity_poly.pdbx_strand_id
1 'polypeptide(L)'
;MTQGPDQSQKPEREWGKLSPAISSPTADSLLSARRKESIVPTEAPAPGTETPWTSSMPAVASHRADALEEPGQPAEQETTAALPTEASTAEAPTIGGSDSAPQPLAASVVTAEEASVRAEARETAVEDRPRWLAARTALIALAVPLLTLLIAVRLIATHGFLWAEYHRPGFPADSYGFDTQERLRLGSYGLDYILNFAPHTYLSEIETGGATAFLASEVEHMTDVKRVMLIALTAGALLFIAALCASRSLRTRAPGAIRKSLFTGSWLTLGVLVAVLVIGLLGWEPLFTAFHQLFFPQGNWQFRMSDTLIRLYPPQFWVDAALAIATLTLLFSLVLMMLTWPTQARKQRALARRAQRQELQRKLSQ
;
A
#
# COMPACT_ATOMS: atom_id res chain seq x y z
N MET A 1 -49.22 45.38 15.90
CA MET A 1 -48.97 44.84 14.55
C MET A 1 -47.50 44.50 14.46
N THR A 2 -47.22 43.20 14.41
CA THR A 2 -45.90 42.56 14.38
C THR A 2 -45.23 42.73 13.02
N GLN A 3 -44.01 43.26 12.99
CA GLN A 3 -43.08 43.09 11.87
C GLN A 3 -41.92 42.22 12.36
N GLY A 4 -41.73 41.06 11.72
CA GLY A 4 -40.68 40.09 12.04
C GLY A 4 -39.34 40.49 11.40
N PRO A 5 -38.22 39.92 11.87
CA PRO A 5 -36.91 40.23 11.31
C PRO A 5 -36.58 39.38 10.07
N ASP A 6 -35.86 40.08 9.19
CA ASP A 6 -35.21 39.72 7.93
C ASP A 6 -34.36 38.44 7.99
N GLN A 7 -34.55 37.56 7.00
CA GLN A 7 -33.75 36.36 6.74
C GLN A 7 -32.85 36.62 5.52
N SER A 8 -31.62 37.11 5.75
CA SER A 8 -30.61 37.19 4.69
C SER A 8 -29.17 37.24 5.23
N GLN A 9 -28.70 36.17 5.88
CA GLN A 9 -27.24 35.97 6.07
C GLN A 9 -26.86 34.50 5.84
N LYS A 10 -26.24 34.22 4.69
CA LYS A 10 -25.39 33.03 4.46
C LYS A 10 -23.97 33.35 4.96
N PRO A 11 -23.29 32.46 5.69
CA PRO A 11 -21.92 32.73 6.13
C PRO A 11 -20.92 32.49 4.99
N GLU A 12 -20.22 33.54 4.57
CA GLU A 12 -19.00 33.46 3.78
C GLU A 12 -17.92 32.68 4.57
N ARG A 13 -17.32 31.66 3.96
CA ARG A 13 -16.21 30.92 4.58
C ARG A 13 -14.87 31.37 3.99
N GLU A 14 -14.08 32.02 4.83
CA GLU A 14 -12.68 32.41 4.61
C GLU A 14 -11.76 31.19 4.41
N TRP A 15 -11.65 30.67 3.18
CA TRP A 15 -10.59 29.72 2.80
C TRP A 15 -9.48 30.35 1.94
N GLY A 16 -9.58 31.64 1.62
CA GLY A 16 -8.66 32.35 0.72
C GLY A 16 -7.35 32.85 1.33
N LYS A 17 -7.04 32.58 2.62
CA LYS A 17 -5.89 33.18 3.32
C LYS A 17 -4.67 32.25 3.50
N LEU A 18 -4.61 31.09 2.83
CA LEU A 18 -3.52 30.12 2.99
C LEU A 18 -2.83 29.73 1.67
N SER A 19 -2.49 30.70 0.82
CA SER A 19 -1.54 30.49 -0.29
C SER A 19 -0.78 31.78 -0.62
N PRO A 20 0.54 31.72 -0.91
CA PRO A 20 1.32 32.91 -1.23
C PRO A 20 0.95 33.46 -2.61
N ALA A 21 0.82 34.78 -2.71
CA ALA A 21 0.44 35.49 -3.93
C ALA A 21 1.50 35.34 -5.03
N ILE A 22 1.11 34.75 -6.15
CA ILE A 22 1.84 34.84 -7.42
C ILE A 22 1.18 35.98 -8.22
N SER A 23 1.95 37.02 -8.53
CA SER A 23 1.48 38.16 -9.31
C SER A 23 1.31 37.77 -10.78
N SER A 24 0.08 37.78 -11.29
CA SER A 24 -0.21 37.62 -12.73
C SER A 24 0.06 38.92 -13.50
N PRO A 25 0.67 38.88 -14.70
CA PRO A 25 0.78 40.06 -15.56
C PRO A 25 -0.58 40.40 -16.20
N THR A 26 -0.84 41.71 -16.35
CA THR A 26 -2.09 42.27 -16.87
C THR A 26 -2.32 41.94 -18.35
N ALA A 27 -3.60 41.76 -18.72
CA ALA A 27 -4.08 41.32 -20.04
C ALA A 27 -3.54 42.14 -21.24
N ASP A 28 -3.23 43.42 -21.03
CA ASP A 28 -2.70 44.30 -22.08
C ASP A 28 -1.29 43.91 -22.54
N SER A 29 -0.49 43.27 -21.67
CA SER A 29 0.87 42.81 -22.02
C SER A 29 0.83 41.60 -22.96
N LEU A 30 -0.18 40.73 -22.81
CA LEU A 30 -0.34 39.52 -23.63
C LEU A 30 -0.85 39.83 -25.04
N LEU A 31 -1.67 40.88 -25.19
CA LEU A 31 -2.19 41.31 -26.50
C LEU A 31 -1.11 41.96 -27.38
N SER A 32 -0.14 42.66 -26.77
CA SER A 32 0.97 43.28 -27.49
C SER A 32 2.01 42.25 -27.97
N ALA A 33 2.25 41.19 -27.19
CA ALA A 33 3.12 40.09 -27.58
C ALA A 33 2.52 39.27 -28.74
N ARG A 34 1.20 39.01 -28.71
CA ARG A 34 0.50 38.22 -29.73
C ARG A 34 0.44 38.87 -31.12
N ARG A 35 0.55 40.20 -31.21
CA ARG A 35 0.48 40.94 -32.48
C ARG A 35 1.79 40.89 -33.28
N LYS A 36 2.93 40.59 -32.65
CA LYS A 36 4.24 40.61 -33.32
C LYS A 36 4.65 39.31 -34.00
N GLU A 37 3.94 38.19 -33.80
CA GLU A 37 4.37 36.87 -34.29
C GLU A 37 3.54 36.28 -35.45
N SER A 38 2.48 36.93 -35.92
CA SER A 38 1.59 36.35 -36.94
C SER A 38 1.68 37.08 -38.28
N ILE A 39 2.77 36.88 -39.02
CA ILE A 39 2.81 37.02 -40.50
C ILE A 39 3.76 35.98 -41.08
N VAL A 40 3.27 34.75 -41.31
CA VAL A 40 3.77 33.81 -42.35
C VAL A 40 2.58 32.96 -42.82
N PRO A 41 2.24 32.89 -44.11
CA PRO A 41 1.19 32.01 -44.60
C PRO A 41 1.79 30.67 -45.08
N THR A 42 1.29 29.54 -44.56
CA THR A 42 1.58 28.21 -45.14
C THR A 42 0.31 27.39 -45.34
N GLU A 43 0.25 26.90 -46.56
CA GLU A 43 -0.68 26.06 -47.32
C GLU A 43 -1.17 24.78 -46.62
N ALA A 44 -2.40 24.35 -46.94
CA ALA A 44 -3.09 23.18 -46.38
C ALA A 44 -2.82 21.89 -47.19
N PRO A 45 -2.77 20.70 -46.55
CA PRO A 45 -2.90 19.43 -47.27
C PRO A 45 -4.25 18.72 -47.02
N ALA A 46 -4.66 17.96 -48.04
CA ALA A 46 -5.91 17.23 -48.23
C ALA A 46 -6.09 15.98 -47.34
N PRO A 47 -7.31 15.39 -47.24
CA PRO A 47 -7.62 14.35 -46.26
C PRO A 47 -7.38 12.93 -46.79
N GLY A 48 -7.02 12.02 -45.88
CA GLY A 48 -7.32 10.60 -46.01
C GLY A 48 -6.14 9.66 -45.79
N THR A 49 -6.04 9.07 -44.59
CA THR A 49 -5.84 7.63 -44.42
C THR A 49 -6.30 7.23 -43.02
N GLU A 50 -7.53 6.72 -42.91
CA GLU A 50 -8.02 6.09 -41.68
C GLU A 50 -7.50 4.65 -41.61
N THR A 51 -6.88 4.28 -40.49
CA THR A 51 -6.68 2.88 -40.10
C THR A 51 -7.77 2.50 -39.09
N PRO A 52 -8.63 1.50 -39.36
CA PRO A 52 -9.72 1.15 -38.46
C PRO A 52 -9.24 0.16 -37.39
N TRP A 53 -9.33 0.56 -36.12
CA TRP A 53 -9.33 -0.38 -34.99
C TRP A 53 -10.75 -0.92 -34.84
N THR A 54 -10.97 -2.14 -35.33
CA THR A 54 -12.23 -2.89 -35.16
C THR A 54 -12.38 -3.35 -33.71
N SER A 55 -13.44 -2.86 -33.06
CA SER A 55 -13.92 -3.34 -31.78
C SER A 55 -14.74 -4.63 -31.99
N SER A 56 -14.41 -5.68 -31.26
CA SER A 56 -15.24 -6.88 -31.17
C SER A 56 -15.30 -7.34 -29.72
N MET A 57 -16.43 -7.05 -29.07
CA MET A 57 -16.88 -7.70 -27.85
C MET A 57 -18.11 -8.57 -28.16
N PRO A 58 -18.26 -9.77 -27.57
CA PRO A 58 -19.53 -10.45 -27.54
C PRO A 58 -20.30 -10.08 -26.26
N ALA A 59 -21.58 -9.78 -26.45
CA ALA A 59 -22.58 -9.65 -25.40
C ALA A 59 -22.87 -11.02 -24.77
N VAL A 60 -23.04 -11.07 -23.44
CA VAL A 60 -23.60 -12.24 -22.75
C VAL A 60 -24.95 -11.85 -22.14
N ALA A 61 -25.98 -12.52 -22.67
CA ALA A 61 -27.36 -12.43 -22.24
C ALA A 61 -27.64 -13.33 -21.03
N SER A 62 -28.64 -12.94 -20.25
CA SER A 62 -29.14 -13.59 -19.04
C SER A 62 -29.92 -14.89 -19.29
N HIS A 63 -29.68 -15.86 -18.39
CA HIS A 63 -30.57 -16.89 -17.82
C HIS A 63 -31.76 -17.48 -18.63
N ARG A 64 -31.82 -18.83 -18.71
CA ARG A 64 -32.90 -19.67 -18.11
C ARG A 64 -32.62 -21.18 -18.26
N ALA A 65 -32.73 -21.94 -17.16
CA ALA A 65 -33.18 -23.34 -17.15
C ALA A 65 -33.53 -23.80 -15.72
N ASP A 66 -34.83 -24.00 -15.49
CA ASP A 66 -35.49 -24.88 -14.50
C ASP A 66 -35.05 -26.36 -14.72
N ALA A 67 -35.13 -27.37 -13.83
CA ALA A 67 -35.55 -27.60 -12.44
C ALA A 67 -35.24 -29.09 -12.07
N LEU A 68 -35.54 -29.47 -10.81
CA LEU A 68 -35.76 -30.82 -10.22
C LEU A 68 -34.48 -31.57 -9.76
N GLU A 69 -34.36 -32.24 -8.60
CA GLU A 69 -35.28 -32.67 -7.53
C GLU A 69 -34.41 -33.16 -6.34
N GLU A 70 -34.86 -32.99 -5.09
CA GLU A 70 -34.24 -33.50 -3.85
C GLU A 70 -35.38 -34.05 -2.97
N PRO A 71 -35.19 -35.21 -2.32
CA PRO A 71 -35.75 -35.33 -0.97
C PRO A 71 -34.91 -36.16 0.01
N GLY A 72 -34.94 -35.75 1.28
CA GLY A 72 -35.07 -36.70 2.41
C GLY A 72 -34.05 -36.60 3.54
N GLN A 73 -34.39 -35.84 4.59
CA GLN A 73 -34.05 -36.14 6.00
C GLN A 73 -34.90 -37.33 6.52
N PRO A 74 -34.63 -38.02 7.67
CA PRO A 74 -34.16 -37.46 8.95
C PRO A 74 -33.32 -38.35 9.92
N ALA A 75 -32.84 -37.66 10.97
CA ALA A 75 -32.54 -38.00 12.39
C ALA A 75 -32.44 -39.45 12.92
N GLU A 76 -31.47 -39.66 13.84
CA GLU A 76 -31.60 -40.24 15.22
C GLU A 76 -30.18 -40.51 15.83
N GLN A 77 -29.80 -39.87 16.94
CA GLN A 77 -29.86 -40.28 18.38
C GLN A 77 -28.61 -41.03 18.94
N GLU A 78 -28.17 -40.52 20.11
CA GLU A 78 -27.54 -41.14 21.30
C GLU A 78 -26.65 -42.39 21.16
N THR A 79 -25.50 -42.51 21.86
CA THR A 79 -25.50 -42.93 23.27
C THR A 79 -24.12 -42.76 23.95
N THR A 80 -24.21 -42.58 25.26
CA THR A 80 -23.28 -42.41 26.39
C THR A 80 -22.19 -43.47 26.66
N ALA A 81 -21.33 -43.10 27.64
CA ALA A 81 -20.64 -43.94 28.64
C ALA A 81 -19.26 -44.49 28.22
N ALA A 82 -18.27 -44.70 29.09
CA ALA A 82 -17.94 -44.32 30.46
C ALA A 82 -16.48 -44.78 30.68
N LEU A 83 -15.80 -44.22 31.68
CA LEU A 83 -14.51 -44.69 32.22
C LEU A 83 -14.54 -46.19 32.59
N PRO A 84 -13.37 -46.84 32.65
CA PRO A 84 -12.92 -47.28 33.97
C PRO A 84 -11.45 -47.00 34.28
N THR A 85 -11.24 -46.69 35.55
CA THR A 85 -10.00 -46.73 36.31
C THR A 85 -9.63 -48.18 36.62
N GLU A 86 -8.37 -48.57 36.47
CA GLU A 86 -7.79 -49.62 37.33
C GLU A 86 -6.29 -49.36 37.56
N ALA A 87 -5.93 -49.47 38.84
CA ALA A 87 -4.61 -49.24 39.40
C ALA A 87 -3.81 -50.54 39.44
N SER A 88 -2.48 -50.44 39.27
CA SER A 88 -1.56 -51.47 39.74
C SER A 88 -0.16 -50.88 39.88
N THR A 89 0.33 -50.70 41.10
CA THR A 89 1.78 -50.65 41.35
C THR A 89 2.11 -51.12 42.76
N ALA A 90 2.71 -52.31 42.80
CA ALA A 90 3.79 -52.83 43.65
C ALA A 90 3.92 -52.35 45.11
N GLU A 91 3.54 -53.26 46.00
CA GLU A 91 4.31 -53.86 47.11
C GLU A 91 5.65 -53.21 47.55
N ALA A 92 5.73 -52.89 48.84
CA ALA A 92 6.94 -52.45 49.56
C ALA A 92 7.44 -53.56 50.50
N PRO A 93 8.75 -53.68 50.75
CA PRO A 93 9.27 -54.36 51.92
C PRO A 93 9.63 -53.38 53.04
N THR A 94 9.22 -53.71 54.26
CA THR A 94 9.56 -53.04 55.52
C THR A 94 10.89 -53.55 56.08
N ILE A 95 11.84 -52.66 56.38
CA ILE A 95 12.86 -52.87 57.43
C ILE A 95 13.17 -51.55 58.15
N GLY A 96 13.06 -51.60 59.49
CA GLY A 96 14.05 -51.02 60.42
C GLY A 96 14.00 -49.52 60.69
N GLY A 97 13.58 -49.14 61.89
CA GLY A 97 13.52 -47.76 62.34
C GLY A 97 14.87 -47.09 62.61
N SER A 98 14.83 -45.76 62.60
CA SER A 98 15.56 -44.91 63.53
C SER A 98 14.88 -43.55 63.55
N ASP A 99 14.57 -43.06 64.75
CA ASP A 99 14.10 -41.71 65.05
C ASP A 99 14.89 -40.65 64.26
N SER A 100 14.17 -39.84 63.50
CA SER A 100 14.64 -38.54 63.02
C SER A 100 13.40 -37.69 62.73
N ALA A 101 13.17 -36.70 63.59
CA ALA A 101 12.07 -35.75 63.49
C ALA A 101 11.95 -35.17 62.06
N PRO A 102 10.74 -34.95 61.53
CA PRO A 102 10.57 -34.27 60.26
C PRO A 102 11.04 -32.82 60.42
N GLN A 103 12.21 -32.49 59.87
CA GLN A 103 12.55 -31.10 59.62
C GLN A 103 11.47 -30.51 58.71
N PRO A 104 10.93 -29.32 59.01
CA PRO A 104 9.95 -28.71 58.13
C PRO A 104 10.65 -28.49 56.78
N LEU A 105 10.04 -28.98 55.70
CA LEU A 105 10.36 -28.55 54.35
C LEU A 105 10.35 -27.01 54.39
N ALA A 106 11.54 -26.41 54.35
CA ALA A 106 11.68 -25.00 54.08
C ALA A 106 11.14 -24.82 52.65
N ALA A 107 9.85 -24.53 52.54
CA ALA A 107 9.26 -23.98 51.34
C ALA A 107 10.12 -22.76 51.02
N SER A 108 10.99 -22.92 50.02
CA SER A 108 11.90 -21.89 49.57
C SER A 108 11.06 -20.65 49.29
N VAL A 109 11.17 -19.65 50.15
CA VAL A 109 10.63 -18.32 49.90
C VAL A 109 11.49 -17.78 48.77
N VAL A 110 11.16 -18.19 47.55
CA VAL A 110 11.66 -17.54 46.34
C VAL A 110 11.32 -16.08 46.55
N THR A 111 12.35 -15.26 46.70
CA THR A 111 12.15 -13.82 46.88
C THR A 111 11.39 -13.30 45.66
N ALA A 112 10.53 -12.29 45.86
CA ALA A 112 9.78 -11.71 44.75
C ALA A 112 10.69 -11.27 43.58
N GLU A 113 11.93 -10.90 43.90
CA GLU A 113 13.00 -10.55 42.96
C GLU A 113 13.53 -11.75 42.16
N GLU A 114 13.76 -12.91 42.79
CA GLU A 114 14.15 -14.11 42.04
C GLU A 114 13.02 -14.64 41.16
N ALA A 115 11.77 -14.47 41.58
CA ALA A 115 10.60 -14.80 40.78
C ALA A 115 10.48 -13.91 39.53
N SER A 116 10.72 -12.60 39.66
CA SER A 116 10.70 -11.67 38.52
C SER A 116 11.85 -11.94 37.54
N VAL A 117 13.08 -12.16 38.03
CA VAL A 117 14.23 -12.51 37.18
C VAL A 117 13.99 -13.80 36.39
N ARG A 118 13.42 -14.84 37.02
CA ARG A 118 13.05 -16.07 36.31
C ARG A 118 11.91 -15.85 35.30
N ALA A 119 10.97 -14.96 35.58
CA ALA A 119 9.90 -14.61 34.64
C ALA A 119 10.47 -13.89 33.41
N GLU A 120 11.35 -12.92 33.60
CA GLU A 120 12.06 -12.23 32.51
C GLU A 120 12.96 -13.17 31.69
N ALA A 121 13.65 -14.11 32.35
CA ALA A 121 14.45 -15.13 31.68
C ALA A 121 13.57 -16.08 30.83
N ARG A 122 12.37 -16.41 31.29
CA ARG A 122 11.40 -17.22 30.52
C ARG A 122 10.87 -16.45 29.31
N GLU A 123 10.53 -15.18 29.48
CA GLU A 123 10.03 -14.33 28.40
C GLU A 123 11.09 -14.13 27.31
N THR A 124 12.32 -13.81 27.70
CA THR A 124 13.45 -13.70 26.75
C THR A 124 13.73 -15.02 26.04
N ALA A 125 13.67 -16.16 26.73
CA ALA A 125 13.83 -17.48 26.11
C ALA A 125 12.70 -17.82 25.13
N VAL A 126 11.45 -17.39 25.41
CA VAL A 126 10.34 -17.54 24.46
C VAL A 126 10.58 -16.69 23.21
N GLU A 127 11.04 -15.46 23.35
CA GLU A 127 11.34 -14.56 22.22
C GLU A 127 12.54 -15.02 21.39
N ASP A 128 13.53 -15.65 22.01
CA ASP A 128 14.72 -16.20 21.35
C ASP A 128 14.45 -17.54 20.64
N ARG A 129 13.22 -18.07 20.71
CA ARG A 129 12.86 -19.26 19.94
C ARG A 129 13.07 -19.03 18.44
N PRO A 130 13.63 -20.02 17.73
CA PRO A 130 14.02 -19.86 16.32
C PRO A 130 12.84 -19.47 15.43
N ARG A 131 11.62 -19.94 15.73
CA ARG A 131 10.40 -19.58 15.01
C ARG A 131 10.03 -18.10 15.08
N TRP A 132 10.20 -17.46 16.24
CA TRP A 132 9.83 -16.05 16.39
C TRP A 132 10.87 -15.12 15.80
N LEU A 133 12.14 -15.50 15.88
CA LEU A 133 13.21 -14.84 15.14
C LEU A 133 12.98 -14.94 13.63
N ALA A 134 12.65 -16.14 13.13
CA ALA A 134 12.34 -16.37 11.72
C ALA A 134 11.13 -15.54 11.26
N ALA A 135 10.04 -15.52 12.04
CA ALA A 135 8.85 -14.74 11.74
C ALA A 135 9.15 -13.24 11.61
N ARG A 136 9.93 -12.68 12.53
CA ARG A 136 10.33 -11.25 12.47
C ARG A 136 11.24 -10.95 11.28
N THR A 137 12.15 -11.86 10.93
CA THR A 137 12.97 -11.70 9.71
C THR A 137 12.14 -11.80 8.44
N ALA A 138 11.17 -12.72 8.39
CA ALA A 138 10.25 -12.88 7.28
C ALA A 138 9.36 -11.64 7.12
N LEU A 139 8.83 -11.11 8.22
CA LEU A 139 8.07 -9.85 8.22
C LEU A 139 8.88 -8.70 7.60
N ILE A 140 10.13 -8.51 8.02
CA ILE A 140 11.00 -7.47 7.44
C ILE A 140 11.22 -7.72 5.95
N ALA A 141 11.51 -8.97 5.54
CA ALA A 141 11.77 -9.31 4.14
C ALA A 141 10.53 -9.10 3.26
N LEU A 142 9.34 -9.48 3.73
CA LEU A 142 8.06 -9.30 3.03
C LEU A 142 7.58 -7.85 3.03
N ALA A 143 7.96 -7.04 4.02
CA ALA A 143 7.65 -5.62 4.03
C ALA A 143 8.38 -4.84 2.94
N VAL A 144 9.59 -5.25 2.54
CA VAL A 144 10.39 -4.55 1.52
C VAL A 144 9.66 -4.39 0.18
N PRO A 145 9.14 -5.44 -0.49
CA PRO A 145 8.46 -5.26 -1.78
C PRO A 145 7.24 -4.35 -1.68
N LEU A 146 6.41 -4.52 -0.64
CA LEU A 146 5.21 -3.71 -0.46
C LEU A 146 5.53 -2.24 -0.19
N LEU A 147 6.49 -1.97 0.71
CA LEU A 147 6.84 -0.60 1.07
C LEU A 147 7.57 0.13 -0.07
N THR A 148 8.47 -0.54 -0.78
CA THR A 148 9.17 0.06 -1.92
C THR A 148 8.21 0.38 -3.07
N LEU A 149 7.22 -0.48 -3.32
CA LEU A 149 6.15 -0.21 -4.28
C LEU A 149 5.28 0.97 -3.84
N LEU A 150 4.80 0.99 -2.59
CA LEU A 150 3.96 2.08 -2.09
C LEU A 150 4.66 3.44 -2.12
N ILE A 151 5.95 3.47 -1.77
CA ILE A 151 6.76 4.69 -1.87
C ILE A 151 6.87 5.15 -3.33
N ALA A 152 7.13 4.22 -4.28
CA ALA A 152 7.19 4.56 -5.70
C ALA A 152 5.86 5.10 -6.23
N VAL A 153 4.74 4.43 -5.94
CA VAL A 153 3.39 4.89 -6.29
C VAL A 153 3.13 6.29 -5.72
N ARG A 154 3.47 6.52 -4.45
CA ARG A 154 3.26 7.82 -3.80
C ARG A 154 4.08 8.95 -4.42
N LEU A 155 5.30 8.68 -4.90
CA LEU A 155 6.15 9.65 -5.57
C LEU A 155 5.63 10.01 -6.97
N ILE A 156 5.04 9.04 -7.66
CA ILE A 156 4.42 9.21 -8.99
C ILE A 156 3.04 9.88 -8.88
N ALA A 157 2.28 9.61 -7.82
CA ALA A 157 1.01 10.31 -7.52
C ALA A 157 1.27 11.74 -6.99
N THR A 158 1.86 12.59 -7.82
CA THR A 158 2.18 13.99 -7.52
C THR A 158 1.92 14.88 -8.73
N HIS A 159 1.66 16.16 -8.48
CA HIS A 159 1.51 17.16 -9.55
C HIS A 159 2.80 17.29 -10.37
N GLY A 160 3.97 17.06 -9.76
CA GLY A 160 5.26 17.12 -10.45
C GLY A 160 5.40 16.05 -11.54
N PHE A 161 4.97 14.81 -11.25
CA PHE A 161 4.96 13.76 -12.26
C PHE A 161 3.95 14.05 -13.37
N LEU A 162 2.72 14.47 -13.01
CA LEU A 162 1.70 14.84 -14.01
C LEU A 162 2.20 15.96 -14.93
N TRP A 163 2.83 16.98 -14.36
CA TRP A 163 3.44 18.06 -15.12
C TRP A 163 4.54 17.56 -16.05
N ALA A 164 5.45 16.72 -15.56
CA ALA A 164 6.54 16.16 -16.36
C ALA A 164 5.99 15.32 -17.54
N GLU A 165 4.96 14.53 -17.28
CA GLU A 165 4.36 13.65 -18.26
C GLU A 165 3.62 14.42 -19.36
N TYR A 166 2.95 15.52 -19.04
CA TYR A 166 2.32 16.35 -20.08
C TYR A 166 3.29 17.22 -20.89
N HIS A 167 4.51 17.46 -20.37
CA HIS A 167 5.53 18.26 -21.06
C HIS A 167 6.60 17.43 -21.76
N ARG A 168 6.56 16.10 -21.66
CA ARG A 168 7.51 15.26 -22.36
C ARG A 168 7.23 15.27 -23.88
N PRO A 169 8.26 15.11 -24.71
CA PRO A 169 8.07 14.92 -26.15
C PRO A 169 7.24 13.67 -26.45
N GLY A 170 6.26 13.81 -27.35
CA GLY A 170 5.46 12.69 -27.87
C GLY A 170 4.27 12.26 -27.01
N PHE A 171 3.97 12.96 -25.91
CA PHE A 171 2.74 12.68 -25.14
C PHE A 171 1.50 13.09 -25.96
N PRO A 172 0.44 12.26 -26.00
CA PRO A 172 -0.72 12.50 -26.86
C PRO A 172 -1.49 13.76 -26.42
N ALA A 173 -1.76 14.64 -27.39
CA ALA A 173 -2.70 15.74 -27.24
C ALA A 173 -4.12 15.19 -27.04
N ASP A 174 -4.98 15.95 -26.35
CA ASP A 174 -6.39 15.59 -26.22
C ASP A 174 -7.13 15.90 -27.53
N SER A 175 -7.73 14.89 -28.15
CA SER A 175 -8.51 15.03 -29.38
C SER A 175 -9.86 15.71 -29.18
N TYR A 176 -10.29 15.90 -27.92
CA TYR A 176 -11.61 16.44 -27.57
C TYR A 176 -11.55 17.89 -27.05
N GLY A 177 -10.39 18.53 -27.12
CA GLY A 177 -10.28 19.99 -27.01
C GLY A 177 -9.76 20.55 -25.68
N PHE A 178 -9.35 19.73 -24.72
CA PHE A 178 -8.59 20.25 -23.58
C PHE A 178 -7.16 20.57 -24.01
N ASP A 179 -6.74 21.81 -23.77
CA ASP A 179 -5.33 22.14 -23.85
C ASP A 179 -4.55 21.55 -22.65
N THR A 180 -3.23 21.62 -22.72
CA THR A 180 -2.37 21.11 -21.65
C THR A 180 -2.63 21.78 -20.31
N GLN A 181 -2.98 23.06 -20.27
CA GLN A 181 -3.22 23.78 -19.02
C GLN A 181 -4.51 23.31 -18.34
N GLU A 182 -5.58 23.11 -19.11
CA GLU A 182 -6.83 22.59 -18.59
C GLU A 182 -6.67 21.14 -18.11
N ARG A 183 -5.90 20.32 -18.83
CA ARG A 183 -5.56 18.96 -18.36
C ARG A 183 -4.76 18.98 -17.07
N LEU A 184 -3.81 19.91 -16.92
CA LEU A 184 -3.07 20.08 -15.66
C LEU A 184 -3.98 20.50 -14.52
N ARG A 185 -4.88 21.45 -14.76
CA ARG A 185 -5.84 21.94 -13.77
C ARG A 185 -6.74 20.81 -13.28
N LEU A 186 -7.46 20.17 -14.20
CA LEU A 186 -8.40 19.10 -13.88
C LEU A 186 -7.71 17.84 -13.34
N GLY A 187 -6.56 17.46 -13.90
CA GLY A 187 -5.77 16.33 -13.42
C GLY A 187 -5.24 16.56 -12.00
N SER A 188 -4.77 17.77 -11.69
CA SER A 188 -4.28 18.10 -10.34
C SER A 188 -5.38 17.98 -9.28
N TYR A 189 -6.62 18.38 -9.59
CA TYR A 189 -7.75 18.15 -8.69
C TYR A 189 -8.00 16.65 -8.45
N GLY A 190 -7.89 15.82 -9.49
CA GLY A 190 -7.98 14.36 -9.34
C GLY A 190 -6.90 13.80 -8.41
N LEU A 191 -5.64 14.25 -8.57
CA LEU A 191 -4.52 13.84 -7.72
C LEU A 191 -4.68 14.31 -6.26
N ASP A 192 -5.17 15.52 -6.04
CA ASP A 192 -5.45 16.03 -4.70
C ASP A 192 -6.55 15.20 -4.03
N TYR A 193 -7.60 14.88 -4.78
CA TYR A 193 -8.76 14.18 -4.26
C TYR A 193 -8.44 12.79 -3.71
N ILE A 194 -7.56 12.03 -4.39
CA ILE A 194 -7.18 10.67 -3.96
C ILE A 194 -6.26 10.65 -2.72
N LEU A 195 -5.69 11.79 -2.33
CA LEU A 195 -4.78 11.92 -1.19
C LEU A 195 -5.35 12.71 0.00
N ASN A 196 -6.46 13.44 -0.19
CA ASN A 196 -7.08 14.27 0.84
C ASN A 196 -8.29 13.58 1.50
N PHE A 197 -8.95 14.24 2.45
CA PHE A 197 -10.19 13.75 3.11
C PHE A 197 -11.46 14.47 2.64
N ALA A 198 -11.41 15.18 1.50
CA ALA A 198 -12.56 15.90 0.98
C ALA A 198 -13.70 14.95 0.55
N PRO A 199 -14.98 15.37 0.67
CA PRO A 199 -16.14 14.61 0.18
C PRO A 199 -16.18 14.55 -1.35
N HIS A 200 -17.04 13.70 -1.91
CA HIS A 200 -17.23 13.56 -3.37
C HIS A 200 -17.58 14.89 -4.08
N THR A 201 -18.18 15.84 -3.36
CA THR A 201 -18.50 17.18 -3.89
C THR A 201 -17.27 17.94 -4.36
N TYR A 202 -16.08 17.61 -3.85
CA TYR A 202 -14.82 18.18 -4.29
C TYR A 202 -14.58 18.05 -5.79
N LEU A 203 -14.97 16.92 -6.40
CA LEU A 203 -14.86 16.73 -7.86
C LEU A 203 -16.17 17.02 -8.59
N SER A 204 -17.33 16.72 -7.98
CA SER A 204 -18.61 16.87 -8.68
C SER A 204 -19.03 18.33 -8.91
N GLU A 205 -18.47 19.27 -8.15
CA GLU A 205 -18.74 20.71 -8.30
C GLU A 205 -17.71 21.41 -9.19
N ILE A 206 -16.70 20.71 -9.71
CA ILE A 206 -15.71 21.30 -10.61
C ILE A 206 -16.37 21.52 -11.97
N GLU A 207 -16.21 22.72 -12.52
CA GLU A 207 -16.74 23.08 -13.83
C GLU A 207 -15.62 23.29 -14.87
N THR A 208 -15.96 23.01 -16.13
CA THR A 208 -15.18 23.35 -17.32
C THR A 208 -16.13 23.69 -18.46
N GLY A 209 -15.88 24.78 -19.18
CA GLY A 209 -16.75 25.21 -20.29
C GLY A 209 -18.21 25.47 -19.92
N GLY A 210 -18.51 25.79 -18.65
CA GLY A 210 -19.88 26.07 -18.16
C GLY A 210 -20.71 24.83 -17.83
N ALA A 211 -20.10 23.65 -17.75
CA ALA A 211 -20.73 22.41 -17.29
C ALA A 211 -19.84 21.68 -16.26
N THR A 212 -20.40 20.71 -15.55
CA THR A 212 -19.62 19.86 -14.64
C THR A 212 -18.52 19.13 -15.40
N ALA A 213 -17.28 19.25 -14.92
CA ALA A 213 -16.11 18.70 -15.57
C ALA A 213 -16.09 17.17 -15.51
N PHE A 214 -16.55 16.58 -14.42
CA PHE A 214 -16.58 15.12 -14.23
C PHE A 214 -18.02 14.61 -14.24
N LEU A 215 -18.23 13.44 -14.84
CA LEU A 215 -19.46 12.68 -14.75
C LEU A 215 -19.63 12.11 -13.33
N ALA A 216 -20.87 11.84 -12.94
CA ALA A 216 -21.15 11.20 -11.65
C ALA A 216 -20.41 9.87 -11.48
N SER A 217 -20.36 9.04 -12.53
CA SER A 217 -19.63 7.77 -12.54
C SER A 217 -18.11 7.94 -12.41
N GLU A 218 -17.53 9.00 -12.98
CA GLU A 218 -16.10 9.31 -12.84
C GLU A 218 -15.76 9.74 -11.40
N VAL A 219 -16.65 10.52 -10.78
CA VAL A 219 -16.50 10.93 -9.37
C VAL A 219 -16.61 9.71 -8.44
N GLU A 220 -17.56 8.80 -8.69
CA GLU A 220 -17.67 7.55 -7.95
C GLU A 220 -16.41 6.69 -8.07
N HIS A 221 -15.89 6.52 -9.28
CA HIS A 221 -14.65 5.79 -9.51
C HIS A 221 -13.46 6.42 -8.77
N MET A 222 -13.29 7.74 -8.87
CA MET A 222 -12.24 8.46 -8.16
C MET A 222 -12.39 8.34 -6.64
N THR A 223 -13.62 8.24 -6.14
CA THR A 223 -13.89 7.97 -4.72
C THR A 223 -13.44 6.57 -4.32
N ASP A 224 -13.61 5.57 -5.17
CA ASP A 224 -13.11 4.21 -4.93
C ASP A 224 -11.58 4.15 -5.00
N VAL A 225 -10.96 4.81 -5.99
CA VAL A 225 -9.48 4.94 -6.10
C VAL A 225 -8.91 5.58 -4.83
N LYS A 226 -9.54 6.66 -4.35
CA LYS A 226 -9.20 7.31 -3.08
C LYS A 226 -9.22 6.34 -1.91
N ARG A 227 -10.27 5.53 -1.77
CA ARG A 227 -10.36 4.53 -0.69
C ARG A 227 -9.23 3.52 -0.78
N VAL A 228 -8.97 2.96 -1.96
CA VAL A 228 -7.85 2.02 -2.19
C VAL A 228 -6.52 2.67 -1.82
N MET A 229 -6.27 3.90 -2.27
CA MET A 229 -5.04 4.64 -1.97
C MET A 229 -4.86 4.86 -0.46
N LEU A 230 -5.88 5.36 0.24
CA LEU A 230 -5.80 5.63 1.68
C LEU A 230 -5.66 4.35 2.51
N ILE A 231 -6.36 3.28 2.15
CA ILE A 231 -6.21 1.96 2.81
C ILE A 231 -4.81 1.43 2.59
N ALA A 232 -4.30 1.45 1.36
CA ALA A 232 -2.96 0.96 1.03
C ALA A 232 -1.86 1.76 1.75
N LEU A 233 -1.96 3.09 1.80
CA LEU A 233 -1.03 3.95 2.53
C LEU A 233 -1.09 3.70 4.05
N THR A 234 -2.29 3.54 4.61
CA THR A 234 -2.47 3.24 6.05
C THR A 234 -1.90 1.87 6.40
N ALA A 235 -2.25 0.84 5.63
CA ALA A 235 -1.71 -0.51 5.81
C ALA A 235 -0.19 -0.55 5.64
N GLY A 236 0.35 0.19 4.66
CA GLY A 236 1.79 0.37 4.48
C GLY A 236 2.45 1.04 5.68
N ALA A 237 1.87 2.10 6.23
CA ALA A 237 2.38 2.75 7.43
C ALA A 237 2.41 1.81 8.64
N LEU A 238 1.33 1.03 8.85
CA LEU A 238 1.27 0.02 9.92
C LEU A 238 2.32 -1.08 9.71
N LEU A 239 2.50 -1.56 8.48
CA LEU A 239 3.51 -2.54 8.12
C LEU A 239 4.93 -2.01 8.35
N PHE A 240 5.19 -0.74 8.01
CA PHE A 240 6.47 -0.08 8.28
C PHE A 240 6.75 0.00 9.78
N ILE A 241 5.76 0.39 10.60
CA ILE A 241 5.88 0.41 12.06
C ILE A 241 6.16 -0.99 12.60
N ALA A 242 5.44 -2.01 12.12
CA ALA A 242 5.66 -3.40 12.52
C ALA A 242 7.07 -3.89 12.16
N ALA A 243 7.56 -3.58 10.96
CA ALA A 243 8.91 -3.89 10.51
C ALA A 243 9.99 -3.15 11.34
N LEU A 244 9.72 -1.90 11.75
CA LEU A 244 10.60 -1.12 12.62
C LEU A 244 10.67 -1.70 14.04
N CYS A 245 9.53 -2.08 14.62
CA CYS A 245 9.45 -2.77 15.90
C CYS A 245 10.19 -4.12 15.86
N ALA A 246 9.97 -4.92 14.82
CA ALA A 246 10.70 -6.15 14.57
C ALA A 246 12.21 -5.89 14.49
N SER A 247 12.63 -4.90 13.71
CA SER A 247 14.04 -4.51 13.56
C SER A 247 14.67 -4.08 14.89
N ARG A 248 13.96 -3.28 15.70
CA ARG A 248 14.42 -2.86 17.02
C ARG A 248 14.64 -4.06 17.95
N SER A 249 13.68 -4.99 17.98
CA SER A 249 13.77 -6.21 18.80
C SER A 249 14.93 -7.14 18.37
N LEU A 250 15.25 -7.19 17.07
CA LEU A 250 16.33 -8.04 16.54
C LEU A 250 17.72 -7.43 16.71
N ARG A 251 17.84 -6.11 16.90
CA ARG A 251 19.13 -5.41 16.96
C ARG A 251 20.03 -5.92 18.09
N THR A 252 19.45 -6.37 19.18
CA THR A 252 20.18 -6.92 20.34
C THR A 252 20.36 -8.44 20.26
N ARG A 253 19.38 -9.15 19.67
CA ARG A 253 19.29 -10.62 19.69
C ARG A 253 19.99 -11.32 18.53
N ALA A 254 19.88 -10.77 17.32
CA ALA A 254 20.32 -11.41 16.09
C ALA A 254 21.14 -10.44 15.20
N PRO A 255 22.42 -10.19 15.54
CA PRO A 255 23.26 -9.26 14.78
C PRO A 255 23.40 -9.72 13.32
N GLY A 256 23.01 -8.86 12.39
CA GLY A 256 23.05 -9.13 10.95
C GLY A 256 21.75 -9.68 10.34
N ALA A 257 20.80 -10.17 11.14
CA ALA A 257 19.53 -10.70 10.66
C ALA A 257 18.69 -9.65 9.92
N ILE A 258 18.66 -8.41 10.43
CA ILE A 258 17.97 -7.28 9.78
C ILE A 258 18.51 -7.05 8.37
N ARG A 259 19.83 -6.97 8.22
CA ARG A 259 20.48 -6.74 6.91
C ARG A 259 20.20 -7.88 5.94
N LYS A 260 20.31 -9.13 6.40
CA LYS A 260 19.96 -10.31 5.61
C LYS A 260 18.50 -10.23 5.14
N SER A 261 17.58 -9.86 6.03
CA SER A 261 16.15 -9.75 5.72
C SER A 261 15.88 -8.66 4.67
N LEU A 262 16.51 -7.49 4.80
CA LEU A 262 16.40 -6.40 3.82
C LEU A 262 16.99 -6.79 2.46
N PHE A 263 18.13 -7.49 2.45
CA PHE A 263 18.77 -7.99 1.22
C PHE A 263 17.90 -9.05 0.53
N THR A 264 17.37 -10.02 1.30
CA THR A 264 16.42 -11.03 0.79
C THR A 264 15.13 -10.37 0.29
N GLY A 265 14.61 -9.39 1.01
CA GLY A 265 13.45 -8.60 0.58
C GLY A 265 13.71 -7.85 -0.73
N SER A 266 14.92 -7.31 -0.91
CA SER A 266 15.30 -6.64 -2.17
C SER A 266 15.29 -7.62 -3.36
N TRP A 267 15.82 -8.83 -3.18
CA TRP A 267 15.73 -9.88 -4.21
C TRP A 267 14.29 -10.30 -4.50
N LEU A 268 13.45 -10.41 -3.48
CA LEU A 268 12.03 -10.69 -3.65
C LEU A 268 11.35 -9.59 -4.46
N THR A 269 11.64 -8.31 -4.17
CA THR A 269 11.14 -7.18 -4.95
C THR A 269 11.58 -7.27 -6.41
N LEU A 270 12.85 -7.56 -6.69
CA LEU A 270 13.35 -7.73 -8.06
C LEU A 270 12.64 -8.87 -8.79
N GLY A 271 12.41 -10.01 -8.12
CA GLY A 271 11.68 -11.14 -8.69
C GLY A 271 10.23 -10.79 -9.05
N VAL A 272 9.51 -10.14 -8.13
CA VAL A 272 8.13 -9.66 -8.38
C VAL A 272 8.12 -8.62 -9.51
N LEU A 273 9.06 -7.69 -9.51
CA LEU A 273 9.17 -6.65 -10.54
C LEU A 273 9.38 -7.25 -11.93
N VAL A 274 10.30 -8.21 -12.07
CA VAL A 274 10.54 -8.91 -13.34
C VAL A 274 9.29 -9.67 -13.79
N ALA A 275 8.60 -10.36 -12.87
CA ALA A 275 7.39 -11.09 -13.20
C ALA A 275 6.29 -10.15 -13.73
N VAL A 276 6.03 -9.03 -13.04
CA VAL A 276 5.03 -8.03 -13.47
C VAL A 276 5.43 -7.38 -14.80
N LEU A 277 6.72 -7.07 -15.00
CA LEU A 277 7.20 -6.50 -16.25
C LEU A 277 6.98 -7.46 -17.42
N VAL A 278 7.31 -8.75 -17.25
CA VAL A 278 7.09 -9.77 -18.29
C VAL A 278 5.59 -9.88 -18.62
N ILE A 279 4.72 -9.93 -17.62
CA ILE A 279 3.27 -9.99 -17.83
C ILE A 279 2.78 -8.74 -18.59
N GLY A 280 3.24 -7.55 -18.20
CA GLY A 280 2.87 -6.30 -18.86
C GLY A 280 3.34 -6.22 -20.32
N LEU A 281 4.53 -6.73 -20.62
CA LEU A 281 5.05 -6.79 -21.99
C LEU A 281 4.30 -7.81 -22.87
N LEU A 282 3.81 -8.91 -22.28
CA LEU A 282 3.00 -9.90 -23.00
C LEU A 282 1.56 -9.41 -23.27
N GLY A 283 1.04 -8.53 -22.42
CA GLY A 283 -0.29 -7.96 -22.60
C GLY A 283 -0.62 -6.87 -21.59
N TRP A 284 -0.53 -5.61 -22.02
CA TRP A 284 -0.90 -4.45 -21.21
C TRP A 284 -2.40 -4.42 -20.89
N GLU A 285 -3.26 -4.56 -21.91
CA GLU A 285 -4.73 -4.52 -21.75
C GLU A 285 -5.29 -5.54 -20.75
N PRO A 286 -4.94 -6.85 -20.81
CA PRO A 286 -5.42 -7.82 -19.83
C PRO A 286 -4.86 -7.56 -18.43
N LEU A 287 -3.61 -7.08 -18.31
CA LEU A 287 -3.03 -6.70 -17.01
C LEU A 287 -3.78 -5.53 -16.38
N PHE A 288 -4.02 -4.47 -17.16
CA PHE A 288 -4.77 -3.30 -16.74
C PHE A 288 -6.20 -3.69 -16.33
N THR A 289 -6.86 -4.51 -17.14
CA THR A 289 -8.22 -5.01 -16.86
C THR A 289 -8.27 -5.85 -15.58
N ALA A 290 -7.34 -6.81 -15.41
CA ALA A 290 -7.30 -7.67 -14.23
C ALA A 290 -7.05 -6.87 -12.94
N PHE A 291 -6.18 -5.86 -13.01
CA PHE A 291 -5.98 -4.92 -11.90
C PHE A 291 -7.28 -4.21 -11.53
N HIS A 292 -7.97 -3.62 -12.52
CA HIS A 292 -9.20 -2.90 -12.25
C HIS A 292 -10.34 -3.80 -11.76
N GLN A 293 -10.46 -5.03 -12.26
CA GLN A 293 -11.44 -6.00 -11.76
C GLN A 293 -11.17 -6.42 -10.31
N LEU A 294 -9.89 -6.52 -9.92
CA LEU A 294 -9.52 -6.87 -8.54
C LEU A 294 -9.91 -5.77 -7.54
N PHE A 295 -9.68 -4.50 -7.89
CA PHE A 295 -9.92 -3.37 -6.98
C PHE A 295 -11.30 -2.73 -7.13
N PHE A 296 -11.93 -2.89 -8.30
CA PHE A 296 -13.22 -2.28 -8.66
C PHE A 296 -14.16 -3.32 -9.30
N PRO A 297 -14.54 -4.38 -8.56
CA PRO A 297 -15.37 -5.48 -9.08
C PRO A 297 -16.77 -5.04 -9.55
N GLN A 298 -17.25 -3.86 -9.12
CA GLN A 298 -18.50 -3.24 -9.55
C GLN A 298 -18.47 -2.69 -11.00
N GLY A 299 -17.30 -2.61 -11.63
CA GLY A 299 -17.18 -2.25 -13.04
C GLY A 299 -17.25 -0.75 -13.36
N ASN A 300 -17.24 0.14 -12.36
CA ASN A 300 -17.34 1.60 -12.54
C ASN A 300 -16.04 2.27 -13.01
N TRP A 301 -15.16 1.57 -13.73
CA TRP A 301 -13.85 2.06 -14.19
C TRP A 301 -13.72 2.13 -15.72
N GLN A 302 -14.72 1.63 -16.45
CA GLN A 302 -14.75 1.65 -17.91
C GLN A 302 -15.39 2.95 -18.41
N PHE A 303 -14.61 3.75 -19.13
CA PHE A 303 -15.03 5.06 -19.64
C PHE A 303 -14.73 5.17 -21.13
N ARG A 304 -15.45 6.08 -21.80
CA ARG A 304 -15.23 6.40 -23.21
C ARG A 304 -14.01 7.31 -23.34
N MET A 305 -13.38 7.32 -24.52
CA MET A 305 -12.26 8.22 -24.81
C MET A 305 -12.63 9.71 -24.73
N SER A 306 -13.91 10.04 -24.86
CA SER A 306 -14.45 11.39 -24.71
C SER A 306 -14.72 11.80 -23.25
N ASP A 307 -14.75 10.85 -22.32
CA ASP A 307 -15.05 11.13 -20.91
C ASP A 307 -13.80 11.77 -20.26
N THR A 308 -14.04 12.75 -19.39
CA THR A 308 -13.00 13.64 -18.85
C THR A 308 -11.84 12.87 -18.24
N LEU A 309 -12.11 11.84 -17.44
CA LEU A 309 -11.09 11.11 -16.69
C LEU A 309 -10.09 10.39 -17.61
N ILE A 310 -10.55 9.79 -18.71
CA ILE A 310 -9.67 9.15 -19.71
C ILE A 310 -8.91 10.19 -20.54
N ARG A 311 -9.52 11.35 -20.80
CA ARG A 311 -8.82 12.46 -21.46
C ARG A 311 -7.69 13.02 -20.59
N LEU A 312 -7.87 13.04 -19.28
CA LEU A 312 -6.81 13.41 -18.34
C LEU A 312 -5.74 12.32 -18.28
N TYR A 313 -6.13 11.08 -18.03
CA TYR A 313 -5.21 9.95 -17.84
C TYR A 313 -5.37 8.92 -18.96
N PRO A 314 -4.90 9.21 -20.20
CA PRO A 314 -5.04 8.29 -21.33
C PRO A 314 -4.20 7.03 -21.10
N PRO A 315 -4.43 5.94 -21.86
CA PRO A 315 -3.68 4.69 -21.70
C PRO A 315 -2.15 4.89 -21.65
N GLN A 316 -1.62 5.81 -22.47
CA GLN A 316 -0.19 6.15 -22.48
C GLN A 316 0.31 6.66 -21.12
N PHE A 317 -0.47 7.51 -20.42
CA PHE A 317 -0.13 7.99 -19.09
C PHE A 317 0.07 6.84 -18.10
N TRP A 318 -0.78 5.81 -18.17
CA TRP A 318 -0.70 4.66 -17.27
C TRP A 318 0.49 3.75 -17.59
N VAL A 319 0.85 3.58 -18.86
CA VAL A 319 2.07 2.86 -19.26
C VAL A 319 3.31 3.59 -18.74
N ASP A 320 3.37 4.91 -18.94
CA ASP A 320 4.48 5.74 -18.49
C ASP A 320 4.59 5.78 -16.96
N ALA A 321 3.47 5.89 -16.25
CA ALA A 321 3.42 5.79 -14.79
C ALA A 321 3.89 4.41 -14.30
N ALA A 322 3.45 3.31 -14.93
CA ALA A 322 3.88 1.97 -14.57
C ALA A 322 5.39 1.78 -14.77
N LEU A 323 5.95 2.29 -15.88
CA LEU A 323 7.39 2.26 -16.14
C LEU A 323 8.17 3.10 -15.12
N ALA A 324 7.66 4.28 -14.75
CA ALA A 324 8.29 5.14 -13.75
C ALA A 324 8.27 4.48 -12.35
N ILE A 325 7.15 3.88 -11.96
CA ILE A 325 7.03 3.08 -10.72
C ILE A 325 8.04 1.93 -10.74
N ALA A 326 8.08 1.16 -11.83
CA ALA A 326 9.01 0.05 -11.98
C ALA A 326 10.48 0.50 -11.84
N THR A 327 10.82 1.64 -12.45
CA THR A 327 12.17 2.24 -12.38
C THR A 327 12.53 2.68 -10.97
N LEU A 328 11.61 3.35 -10.26
CA LEU A 328 11.84 3.76 -8.86
C LEU A 328 11.96 2.55 -7.93
N THR A 329 11.09 1.56 -8.08
CA THR A 329 11.15 0.31 -7.30
C THR A 329 12.47 -0.44 -7.54
N LEU A 330 12.94 -0.49 -8.80
CA LEU A 330 14.26 -1.03 -9.13
C LEU A 330 15.36 -0.24 -8.42
N LEU A 331 15.37 1.08 -8.52
CA LEU A 331 16.36 1.95 -7.90
C LEU A 331 16.41 1.75 -6.37
N PHE A 332 15.26 1.78 -5.70
CA PHE A 332 15.18 1.54 -4.25
C PHE A 332 15.70 0.17 -3.86
N SER A 333 15.37 -0.87 -4.64
CA SER A 333 15.84 -2.23 -4.41
C SER A 333 17.35 -2.34 -4.57
N LEU A 334 17.92 -1.72 -5.61
CA LEU A 334 19.38 -1.70 -5.84
C LEU A 334 20.12 -0.94 -4.74
N VAL A 335 19.60 0.21 -4.32
CA VAL A 335 20.16 1.00 -3.20
C VAL A 335 20.11 0.18 -1.90
N LEU A 336 18.97 -0.44 -1.58
CA LEU A 336 18.86 -1.31 -0.41
C LEU A 336 19.86 -2.47 -0.48
N MET A 337 19.99 -3.11 -1.64
CA MET A 337 20.90 -4.22 -1.87
C MET A 337 22.38 -3.80 -1.69
N MET A 338 22.76 -2.63 -2.21
CA MET A 338 24.08 -2.05 -2.02
C MET A 338 24.36 -1.73 -0.55
N LEU A 339 23.41 -1.09 0.15
CA LEU A 339 23.57 -0.71 1.56
C LEU A 339 23.62 -1.93 2.50
N THR A 340 22.88 -2.98 2.16
CA THR A 340 22.74 -4.20 2.96
C THR A 340 23.66 -5.33 2.52
N TRP A 341 24.56 -5.06 1.57
CA TRP A 341 25.47 -6.04 0.99
C TRP A 341 26.22 -6.85 2.07
N PRO A 342 26.17 -8.20 2.00
CA PRO A 342 26.73 -9.06 3.02
C PRO A 342 28.28 -9.14 2.90
N THR A 343 28.99 -8.17 3.48
CA THR A 343 30.47 -8.25 3.59
C THR A 343 30.90 -9.06 4.82
N GLN A 344 31.94 -9.89 4.68
CA GLN A 344 32.52 -10.67 5.79
C GLN A 344 33.01 -9.79 6.95
N ALA A 345 33.64 -8.64 6.65
CA ALA A 345 34.10 -7.68 7.65
C ALA A 345 32.95 -7.16 8.54
N ARG A 346 31.78 -6.89 7.95
CA ARG A 346 30.59 -6.46 8.69
C ARG A 346 30.00 -7.59 9.55
N LYS A 347 30.06 -8.84 9.08
CA LYS A 347 29.64 -10.03 9.85
C LYS A 347 30.52 -10.20 11.09
N GLN A 348 31.84 -10.13 10.93
CA GLN A 348 32.78 -10.25 12.05
C GLN A 348 32.60 -9.13 13.08
N ARG A 349 32.42 -7.87 12.65
CA ARG A 349 32.10 -6.75 13.57
C ARG A 349 30.80 -6.97 14.34
N ALA A 350 29.80 -7.57 13.71
CA ALA A 350 28.52 -7.85 14.35
C ALA A 350 28.62 -8.96 15.41
N LEU A 351 29.45 -9.98 15.15
CA LEU A 351 29.79 -11.05 16.10
C LEU A 351 30.63 -10.52 17.27
N ALA A 352 31.65 -9.69 17.00
CA ALA A 352 32.48 -9.08 18.03
C ALA A 352 31.66 -8.23 19.02
N ARG A 353 30.70 -7.43 18.52
CA ARG A 353 29.76 -6.68 19.36
C ARG A 353 28.86 -7.57 20.21
N ARG A 354 28.50 -8.77 19.73
CA ARG A 354 27.72 -9.75 20.50
C ARG A 354 28.55 -10.32 21.64
N ALA A 355 29.79 -10.71 21.35
CA ALA A 355 30.73 -11.24 22.34
C ALA A 355 30.99 -10.21 23.47
N GLN A 356 31.28 -8.95 23.11
CA GLN A 356 31.46 -7.86 24.09
C GLN A 356 30.25 -7.66 25.01
N ARG A 357 29.03 -7.80 24.48
CA ARG A 357 27.80 -7.67 25.28
C ARG A 357 27.59 -8.83 26.23
N GLN A 358 27.85 -10.06 25.77
CA GLN A 358 27.78 -11.25 26.63
C GLN A 358 28.81 -11.16 27.76
N GLU A 359 30.00 -10.64 27.47
CA GLU A 359 31.02 -10.39 28.48
C GLU A 359 30.58 -9.34 29.51
N LEU A 360 30.02 -8.21 29.06
CA LEU A 360 29.45 -7.17 29.94
C LEU A 360 28.33 -7.72 30.83
N GLN A 361 27.41 -8.51 30.27
CA GLN A 361 26.34 -9.15 31.05
C GLN A 361 26.91 -10.10 32.12
N ARG A 362 27.91 -10.91 31.76
CA ARG A 362 28.56 -11.81 32.71
C ARG A 362 29.23 -11.04 33.85
N LYS A 363 29.84 -9.89 33.57
CA LYS A 363 30.46 -9.01 34.58
C LYS A 363 29.45 -8.33 35.50
N LEU A 364 28.25 -8.05 35.01
CA LEU A 364 27.18 -7.44 35.81
C LEU A 364 26.41 -8.46 36.66
N SER A 365 26.48 -9.75 36.30
CA SER A 365 25.85 -10.86 37.05
C SER A 365 26.77 -11.51 38.09
N GLN A 366 28.04 -11.11 38.15
CA GLN A 366 29.02 -11.49 39.17
C GLN A 366 29.13 -10.37 40.18
#